data_AF-A0A2N5X1G7-F1
#
_entry.id   AF-A0A2N5X1G7-F1
#
_cell.length_a   1.000
_cell.length_b   1.000
_cell.length_c   1.000
_cell.angle_alpha   90.00
_cell.angle_beta   90.00
_cell.angle_gamma   90.00
#
_symmetry.space_group_name_H-M   'P 1'
#
loop_
_entity.id
_entity.type
_entity.pdbx_description
1 polymer ?
#
loop_
_entity_poly.entity_id
_entity_poly.type
_entity_poly.pdbx_seq_one_letter_code
_entity_poly.pdbx_strand_id
1 'polypeptide(L)'
;MVRVKSFWVLGLAILLAGLMLLEGSWQFVDDLRFSTVETELGFRGREQYQPTVVTRAATTRTINKLLAARPHHPDYLAAQANDLAWQAYWSDDRAEVADLLRRAVDSQEMAVAYRPARPQDRRLLLEYQQLVAQVK
;
A
#
# COMPACT_ATOMS: atom_id res chain seq x y z
N MET A 1 23.42 -18.06 47.64
CA MET A 1 23.34 -18.59 46.25
C MET A 1 22.23 -17.86 45.47
N VAL A 2 22.49 -16.72 44.83
CA VAL A 2 21.46 -16.02 44.00
C VAL A 2 22.01 -15.39 42.70
N ARG A 3 23.32 -15.46 42.41
CA ARG A 3 23.91 -14.71 41.27
C ARG A 3 23.71 -15.32 39.87
N VAL A 4 23.33 -16.59 39.76
CA VAL A 4 23.27 -17.28 38.46
C VAL A 4 22.01 -16.93 37.65
N LYS A 5 20.89 -16.59 38.31
CA LYS A 5 19.62 -16.27 37.61
C LYS A 5 19.65 -14.92 36.88
N SER A 6 20.47 -13.97 37.34
CA SER A 6 20.48 -12.59 36.82
C SER A 6 21.13 -12.46 35.43
N PHE A 7 22.07 -13.35 35.09
CA PHE A 7 22.79 -13.29 33.81
C PHE A 7 21.91 -13.73 32.63
N TRP A 8 21.08 -14.75 32.85
CA TRP A 8 20.13 -15.25 31.84
C TRP A 8 19.00 -14.25 31.55
N VAL A 9 18.51 -13.55 32.58
CA VAL A 9 17.49 -12.50 32.41
C VAL A 9 18.05 -11.33 31.62
N LEU A 10 19.30 -10.92 31.90
CA LEU A 10 19.95 -9.82 31.17
C LEU A 10 20.20 -10.20 29.70
N GLY A 11 20.68 -11.42 29.45
CA GLY A 11 20.88 -11.93 28.09
C GLY A 11 19.56 -12.01 27.29
N LEU A 12 18.49 -12.49 27.92
CA LEU A 12 17.16 -12.52 27.30
C LEU A 12 16.61 -11.11 27.01
N ALA A 13 16.79 -10.17 27.93
CA ALA A 13 16.35 -8.79 27.73
C ALA A 13 17.08 -8.12 26.55
N ILE A 14 18.40 -8.33 26.43
CA ILE A 14 19.19 -7.82 25.30
C ILE A 14 18.74 -8.45 23.99
N LEU A 15 18.47 -9.77 23.98
CA LEU A 15 17.97 -10.46 22.79
C LEU A 15 16.62 -9.91 22.34
N LEU A 16 15.67 -9.75 23.26
CA LEU A 16 14.36 -9.20 22.95
C LEU A 16 14.45 -7.75 22.45
N ALA A 17 15.26 -6.91 23.10
CA ALA A 17 15.50 -5.55 22.64
C ALA A 17 16.11 -5.52 21.22
N GLY A 18 17.05 -6.42 20.93
CA GLY A 18 17.63 -6.56 19.60
C GLY A 18 16.60 -6.97 18.54
N LEU A 19 15.71 -7.90 18.86
CA LEU A 19 14.61 -8.31 17.97
C LEU A 19 13.62 -7.18 17.72
N MET A 20 13.23 -6.45 18.76
CA MET A 20 12.33 -5.29 18.61
C MET A 20 12.95 -4.17 17.78
N LEU A 21 14.25 -3.90 17.96
CA LEU A 21 14.99 -2.93 17.13
C LEU A 21 15.03 -3.38 15.66
N LEU A 22 15.26 -4.66 15.41
CA LEU A 22 15.29 -5.21 14.07
C LEU A 22 13.90 -5.07 13.41
N GLU A 23 12.83 -5.51 14.08
CA GLU A 23 11.46 -5.40 13.58
C GLU A 23 11.03 -3.94 13.33
N GLY A 24 11.33 -3.05 14.27
CA GLY A 24 11.07 -1.62 14.13
C GLY A 24 11.82 -0.99 12.96
N SER A 25 13.06 -1.44 12.69
CA SER A 25 13.84 -0.93 11.54
C SER A 25 13.22 -1.34 10.19
N TRP A 26 12.67 -2.54 10.08
CA TRP A 26 11.96 -2.98 8.87
C TRP A 26 10.68 -2.18 8.65
N GLN A 27 9.90 -1.97 9.71
CA GLN A 27 8.70 -1.16 9.64
C GLN A 27 9.00 0.29 9.21
N PHE A 28 10.04 0.89 9.79
CA PHE A 28 10.46 2.24 9.42
C PHE A 28 10.84 2.36 7.93
N VAL A 29 11.55 1.36 7.39
CA VAL A 29 11.88 1.33 5.95
C VAL A 29 10.63 1.22 5.08
N ASP A 30 9.65 0.41 5.49
CA ASP A 30 8.39 0.27 4.77
C ASP A 30 7.54 1.55 4.84
N ASP A 31 7.54 2.26 5.97
CA ASP A 31 6.88 3.55 6.12
C ASP A 31 7.49 4.62 5.21
N LEU A 32 8.83 4.67 5.08
CA LEU A 32 9.51 5.59 4.15
C LEU A 32 9.17 5.28 2.68
N ARG A 33 9.15 3.99 2.32
CA ARG A 33 8.74 3.54 0.99
C ARG A 33 7.30 3.92 0.70
N PHE A 34 6.42 3.71 1.68
CA PHE A 34 5.01 4.03 1.55
C PHE A 34 4.78 5.53 1.42
N SER A 35 5.47 6.36 2.21
CA SER A 35 5.39 7.82 2.10
C SER A 35 5.79 8.32 0.69
N THR A 36 6.80 7.69 0.09
CA THR A 36 7.20 7.99 -1.31
C THR A 36 6.09 7.63 -2.30
N VAL A 37 5.45 6.47 -2.11
CA VAL A 37 4.31 6.03 -2.93
C VAL A 37 3.12 6.98 -2.77
N GLU A 38 2.74 7.34 -1.55
CA GLU A 38 1.62 8.25 -1.30
C GLU A 38 1.86 9.62 -1.92
N THR A 39 3.09 10.13 -1.81
CA THR A 39 3.48 11.41 -2.41
C THR A 39 3.30 11.34 -3.92
N GLU A 40 3.86 10.32 -4.55
CA GLU A 40 3.77 10.10 -5.98
C GLU A 40 2.31 9.98 -6.46
N LEU A 41 1.50 9.14 -5.80
CA LEU A 41 0.08 9.00 -6.13
C LEU A 41 -0.72 10.28 -5.87
N GLY A 42 -0.39 11.03 -4.83
CA GLY A 42 -1.07 12.27 -4.45
C GLY A 42 -0.85 13.42 -5.43
N PHE A 43 0.27 13.42 -6.15
CA PHE A 43 0.56 14.40 -7.21
C PHE A 43 -0.01 14.02 -8.57
N ARG A 44 -0.28 12.74 -8.84
CA ARG A 44 -0.88 12.32 -10.12
C ARG A 44 -2.21 13.05 -10.34
N GLY A 45 -2.36 13.63 -11.53
CA GLY A 45 -3.57 14.39 -11.89
C GLY A 45 -3.66 15.78 -11.26
N ARG A 46 -2.64 16.24 -10.50
CA ARG A 46 -2.54 17.62 -10.05
C ARG A 46 -1.71 18.44 -11.03
N GLU A 47 -2.26 19.59 -11.41
CA GLU A 47 -1.60 20.57 -12.28
C GLU A 47 -1.11 19.93 -13.60
N GLN A 48 0.18 20.07 -13.89
CA GLN A 48 0.84 19.52 -15.09
C GLN A 48 1.68 18.27 -14.76
N TYR A 49 1.58 17.72 -13.54
CA TYR A 49 2.39 16.57 -13.16
C TYR A 49 1.96 15.31 -13.91
N GLN A 50 2.84 14.82 -14.78
CA GLN A 50 2.71 13.52 -15.42
C GLN A 50 3.92 12.66 -15.11
N PRO A 51 3.77 11.56 -14.36
CA PRO A 51 4.90 10.70 -14.06
C PRO A 51 5.38 9.97 -15.32
N THR A 52 6.69 9.76 -15.40
CA THR A 52 7.29 8.95 -16.46
C THR A 52 6.88 7.48 -16.34
N VAL A 53 6.99 6.71 -17.41
CA VAL A 53 6.76 5.25 -17.39
C VAL A 53 7.64 4.55 -16.33
N VAL A 54 8.87 5.01 -16.17
CA VAL A 54 9.82 4.47 -15.17
C VAL A 54 9.32 4.73 -13.75
N THR A 55 8.87 5.97 -13.47
CA THR A 55 8.31 6.35 -12.17
C THR A 55 7.08 5.52 -11.85
N ARG A 56 6.14 5.41 -12.80
CA ARG A 56 4.92 4.58 -12.65
C ARG A 56 5.26 3.15 -12.28
N ALA A 57 6.14 2.51 -13.05
CA ALA A 57 6.56 1.12 -12.81
C ALA A 57 7.29 0.96 -11.47
N ALA A 58 8.05 1.96 -11.03
CA ALA A 58 8.71 1.94 -9.72
C ALA A 58 7.69 2.04 -8.57
N THR A 59 6.65 2.88 -8.71
CA THR A 59 5.53 2.97 -7.76
C THR A 59 4.81 1.63 -7.64
N THR A 60 4.39 1.04 -8.76
CA THR A 60 3.69 -0.25 -8.79
C THR A 60 4.52 -1.36 -8.14
N ARG A 61 5.83 -1.44 -8.46
CA ARG A 61 6.73 -2.42 -7.83
C ARG A 61 6.85 -2.22 -6.32
N THR A 62 6.89 -0.98 -5.86
CA THR A 62 6.98 -0.66 -4.43
C THR A 62 5.70 -1.07 -3.71
N ILE A 63 4.53 -0.75 -4.27
CA ILE A 63 3.23 -1.19 -3.75
C ILE A 63 3.18 -2.72 -3.64
N ASN A 64 3.57 -3.43 -4.70
CA ASN A 64 3.56 -4.90 -4.70
C ASN A 64 4.49 -5.49 -3.62
N LYS A 65 5.65 -4.88 -3.38
CA LYS A 65 6.55 -5.32 -2.30
C LYS A 65 5.95 -5.09 -0.91
N LEU A 66 5.33 -3.92 -0.70
CA LEU A 66 4.66 -3.59 0.55
C LEU A 66 3.50 -4.56 0.83
N LEU A 67 2.68 -4.88 -0.18
CA LEU A 67 1.60 -5.86 -0.06
C LEU A 67 2.12 -7.30 0.11
N ALA A 68 3.24 -7.67 -0.51
CA ALA A 68 3.85 -8.98 -0.27
C ALA A 68 4.31 -9.13 1.19
N ALA A 69 4.82 -8.06 1.81
CA ALA A 69 5.21 -8.07 3.22
C ALA A 69 3.99 -8.01 4.16
N ARG A 70 2.96 -7.24 3.81
CA ARG A 70 1.75 -7.01 4.62
C ARG A 70 0.49 -7.01 3.74
N PRO A 71 -0.05 -8.18 3.37
CA PRO A 71 -1.11 -8.30 2.37
C PRO A 71 -2.47 -7.74 2.79
N HIS A 72 -2.64 -7.46 4.09
CA HIS A 72 -3.89 -6.96 4.67
C HIS A 72 -3.76 -5.52 5.18
N HIS A 73 -2.68 -4.81 4.82
CA HIS A 73 -2.50 -3.43 5.25
C HIS A 73 -3.43 -2.50 4.45
N PRO A 74 -4.41 -1.83 5.09
CA PRO A 74 -5.47 -1.12 4.38
C PRO A 74 -4.94 0.04 3.52
N ASP A 75 -3.90 0.74 3.97
CA ASP A 75 -3.30 1.83 3.20
C ASP A 75 -2.57 1.36 1.95
N TYR A 76 -1.97 0.16 1.98
CA TYR A 76 -1.27 -0.40 0.82
C TYR A 76 -2.27 -0.90 -0.22
N LEU A 77 -3.39 -1.47 0.24
CA LEU A 77 -4.52 -1.86 -0.60
C LEU A 77 -5.17 -0.63 -1.26
N ALA A 78 -5.37 0.46 -0.51
CA ALA A 78 -5.90 1.70 -1.06
C ALA A 78 -4.92 2.32 -2.09
N ALA A 79 -3.61 2.29 -1.82
CA ALA A 79 -2.60 2.74 -2.78
C ALA A 79 -2.57 1.88 -4.04
N GLN A 80 -2.73 0.55 -3.92
CA GLN A 80 -2.86 -0.34 -5.07
C GLN A 80 -4.10 -0.01 -5.90
N ALA A 81 -5.25 0.23 -5.28
CA ALA A 81 -6.46 0.61 -5.98
C ALA A 81 -6.28 1.90 -6.78
N ASN A 82 -5.68 2.92 -6.16
CA ASN A 82 -5.38 4.19 -6.82
C ASN A 82 -4.37 4.03 -7.97
N ASP A 83 -3.29 3.26 -7.77
CA ASP A 83 -2.31 3.01 -8.83
C ASP A 83 -2.93 2.26 -10.02
N LEU A 84 -3.82 1.29 -9.78
CA LEU A 84 -4.56 0.57 -10.83
C LEU A 84 -5.53 1.48 -11.59
N ALA A 85 -6.24 2.36 -10.90
CA ALA A 85 -7.13 3.34 -11.53
C ALA A 85 -6.34 4.31 -12.45
N TRP A 86 -5.15 4.74 -12.02
CA TRP A 86 -4.27 5.54 -12.88
C TRP A 86 -3.73 4.77 -14.07
N GLN A 87 -3.35 3.49 -13.90
CA GLN A 87 -2.96 2.64 -15.02
C GLN A 87 -4.10 2.50 -16.03
N ALA A 88 -5.34 2.34 -15.56
CA ALA A 88 -6.51 2.30 -16.43
C ALA A 88 -6.69 3.63 -17.19
N TYR A 89 -6.51 4.76 -16.52
CA TYR A 89 -6.58 6.08 -17.16
C TYR A 89 -5.56 6.26 -18.30
N TRP A 90 -4.37 5.66 -18.18
CA TRP A 90 -3.32 5.75 -19.20
C TRP A 90 -3.36 4.65 -20.26
N SER A 91 -4.23 3.65 -20.14
CA SER A 91 -4.35 2.59 -21.13
C SER A 91 -5.35 2.99 -22.23
N ASP A 92 -4.98 2.69 -23.48
CA ASP A 92 -5.86 2.85 -24.65
C ASP A 92 -6.66 1.56 -24.94
N ASP A 93 -6.31 0.43 -24.32
CA ASP A 93 -6.98 -0.86 -24.52
C ASP A 93 -8.17 -1.00 -23.56
N ARG A 94 -9.39 -0.96 -24.12
CA ARG A 94 -10.63 -1.10 -23.33
C ARG A 94 -10.68 -2.37 -22.49
N ALA A 95 -10.13 -3.49 -22.98
CA ALA A 95 -10.13 -4.74 -22.23
C ALA A 95 -9.21 -4.64 -21.02
N GLU A 96 -8.03 -4.03 -21.19
CA GLU A 96 -7.09 -3.76 -20.12
C GLU A 96 -7.68 -2.77 -19.10
N VAL A 97 -8.29 -1.68 -19.56
CA VAL A 97 -8.98 -0.70 -18.70
C VAL A 97 -10.03 -1.39 -17.81
N ALA A 98 -10.87 -2.26 -18.38
CA ALA A 98 -11.89 -2.98 -17.64
C ALA A 98 -11.30 -3.96 -16.61
N ASP A 99 -10.16 -4.58 -16.89
CA ASP A 99 -9.46 -5.44 -15.93
C ASP A 99 -8.83 -4.66 -14.79
N LEU A 100 -8.10 -3.59 -15.12
CA LEU A 100 -7.45 -2.72 -14.14
C LEU A 100 -8.47 -2.09 -13.18
N LEU A 101 -9.60 -1.59 -13.68
CA LEU A 101 -10.63 -1.01 -12.83
C LEU A 101 -11.33 -2.04 -11.94
N ARG A 102 -11.54 -3.28 -12.42
CA ARG A 102 -12.06 -4.36 -11.56
C ARG A 102 -11.10 -4.68 -10.42
N ARG A 103 -9.80 -4.81 -10.72
CA ARG A 103 -8.77 -5.04 -9.70
C ARG A 103 -8.64 -3.86 -8.74
N ALA A 104 -8.87 -2.63 -9.20
CA ALA A 104 -8.91 -1.45 -8.35
C ALA A 104 -10.08 -1.52 -7.36
N VAL A 105 -11.27 -1.94 -7.82
CA VAL A 105 -12.43 -2.19 -6.96
C VAL A 105 -12.11 -3.27 -5.92
N ASP A 106 -11.60 -4.43 -6.35
CA ASP A 106 -11.28 -5.55 -5.43
C ASP A 106 -10.32 -5.11 -4.31
N SER A 107 -9.26 -4.39 -4.67
CA SER A 107 -8.28 -3.87 -3.71
C SER A 107 -8.90 -2.85 -2.75
N GLN A 108 -9.75 -1.95 -3.27
CA GLN A 108 -10.42 -0.94 -2.46
C GLN A 108 -11.49 -1.54 -1.52
N GLU A 109 -12.19 -2.59 -1.96
CA GLU A 109 -13.13 -3.34 -1.12
C GLU A 109 -12.41 -3.99 0.06
N MET A 110 -11.24 -4.60 -0.19
CA MET A 110 -10.40 -5.13 0.89
C MET A 110 -9.93 -4.02 1.83
N ALA A 111 -9.50 -2.87 1.31
CA ALA A 111 -9.08 -1.73 2.14
C ALA A 111 -10.21 -1.26 3.09
N VAL A 112 -11.43 -1.13 2.55
CA VAL A 112 -12.63 -0.77 3.34
C VAL A 112 -12.97 -1.85 4.36
N ALA A 113 -12.83 -3.12 4.03
CA ALA A 113 -13.09 -4.22 4.94
C ALA A 113 -12.12 -4.22 6.14
N TYR A 114 -10.83 -3.97 5.90
CA TYR A 114 -9.83 -3.88 6.97
C TYR A 114 -9.87 -2.55 7.74
N ARG A 115 -10.45 -1.48 7.17
CA ARG A 115 -10.62 -0.18 7.83
C ARG A 115 -11.99 0.47 7.52
N PRO A 116 -13.08 -0.03 8.12
CA PRO A 116 -14.44 0.43 7.79
C PRO A 116 -14.75 1.84 8.29
N ALA A 117 -14.01 2.33 9.29
CA ALA A 117 -14.24 3.65 9.91
C ALA A 117 -13.65 4.83 9.11
N ARG A 118 -13.17 4.63 7.87
CA ARG A 118 -12.62 5.69 7.01
C ARG A 118 -13.59 6.01 5.86
N PRO A 119 -14.40 7.09 5.95
CA PRO A 119 -15.41 7.43 4.95
C PRO A 119 -14.83 7.67 3.55
N GLN A 120 -13.60 8.18 3.48
CA GLN A 120 -12.89 8.42 2.23
C GLN A 120 -12.70 7.13 1.41
N ASP A 121 -12.37 6.02 2.07
CA ASP A 121 -12.10 4.75 1.40
C ASP A 121 -13.40 4.19 0.78
N ARG A 122 -14.54 4.38 1.46
CA ARG A 122 -15.86 4.03 0.92
C ARG A 122 -16.28 4.92 -0.25
N ARG A 123 -15.93 6.21 -0.22
CA ARG A 123 -16.22 7.12 -1.34
C ARG A 123 -15.44 6.70 -2.59
N LEU A 124 -14.14 6.43 -2.45
CA LEU A 124 -13.28 5.97 -3.54
C LEU A 124 -13.77 4.64 -4.14
N LEU A 125 -14.25 3.72 -3.30
CA LEU A 125 -14.85 2.47 -3.78
C LEU A 125 -16.03 2.74 -4.75
N LEU A 126 -16.94 3.62 -4.36
CA LEU A 126 -18.09 4.00 -5.19
C LEU A 126 -17.63 4.67 -6.49
N GLU A 127 -16.61 5.54 -6.43
CA GLU A 127 -16.02 6.16 -7.62
C GLU A 127 -15.45 5.10 -8.58
N TYR A 128 -14.69 4.12 -8.09
CA TYR A 128 -14.15 3.04 -8.93
C TYR A 128 -15.24 2.13 -9.51
N GLN A 129 -16.27 1.80 -8.74
CA GLN A 129 -17.43 1.03 -9.24
C GLN A 129 -18.17 1.77 -10.35
N GLN A 130 -18.29 3.10 -10.25
CA GLN A 130 -18.87 3.93 -11.32
C GLN A 130 -17.99 3.92 -12.58
N LEU A 131 -16.67 4.00 -12.44
CA LEU A 131 -15.75 3.90 -13.58
C LEU A 131 -15.87 2.54 -14.28
N VAL A 132 -15.93 1.43 -13.53
CA VAL A 132 -16.17 0.09 -14.11
C VAL A 132 -17.47 0.05 -14.91
N ALA A 133 -18.54 0.68 -14.41
CA ALA A 133 -19.84 0.71 -15.09
C ALA A 133 -19.82 1.49 -16.42
N GLN A 134 -18.91 2.47 -16.57
CA GLN A 134 -18.77 3.28 -17.78
C GLN A 134 -17.98 2.59 -18.90
N VAL A 135 -17.21 1.56 -18.58
CA VAL A 135 -16.37 0.83 -19.55
C VAL A 135 -17.12 -0.36 -20.18
N LYS A 136 -18.29 -0.73 -19.64
CA LYS A 136 -19.22 -1.71 -20.22
C LYS A 136 -19.91 -1.17 -21.47
#